data_AF-A0AA39MPP3-F1
#
_entry.id   AF-A0AA39MPP3-F1
#
_cell.length_a   1.000
_cell.length_b   1.000
_cell.length_c   1.000
_cell.angle_alpha   90.00
_cell.angle_beta   90.00
_cell.angle_gamma   90.00
#
_symmetry.space_group_name_H-M   'P 1'
#
loop_
_entity.id
_entity.type
_entity.pdbx_description
1 polymer ?
#
loop_
_entity_poly.entity_id
_entity_poly.type
_entity_poly.pdbx_seq_one_letter_code
_entity_poly.pdbx_strand_id
1 'polypeptide(L)'
;FPPKPLTPDLTLRIARDFCQDMSPAVFEEAGCAVCGQLTPLSKLSPKCSLHRMFHVLEQDGANITRAERFSEFDTVQEVPGPVLDASCSGICVDCRKSVRNGECPKYALCNGFWLGDVPDILKGLSFAEQLIVSRVQHFNCFVCVGSSSTKMIAHAVAFESPTPKVYD
;
A
#
# COMPACT_ATOMS: atom_id res chain seq x y z
N PHE A 1 52.26 15.16 3.06
CA PHE A 1 51.10 15.53 2.23
C PHE A 1 51.52 15.25 0.80
N PRO A 2 51.05 14.17 0.17
CA PRO A 2 49.67 13.63 0.12
C PRO A 2 49.34 12.57 1.19
N PRO A 3 48.07 12.10 1.29
CA PRO A 3 47.75 10.88 2.01
C PRO A 3 48.58 9.70 1.50
N LYS A 4 48.87 8.75 2.40
CA LYS A 4 49.60 7.53 2.03
C LYS A 4 48.79 6.74 0.99
N PRO A 5 49.42 6.09 0.00
CA PRO A 5 48.74 5.21 -0.93
C PRO A 5 47.94 4.13 -0.20
N LEU A 6 46.79 3.76 -0.76
CA LEU A 6 45.99 2.65 -0.26
C LEU A 6 46.80 1.35 -0.35
N THR A 7 46.72 0.53 0.69
CA THR A 7 47.26 -0.83 0.64
C THR A 7 46.47 -1.66 -0.37
N PRO A 8 47.09 -2.60 -1.10
CA PRO A 8 46.38 -3.47 -2.05
C PRO A 8 45.13 -4.16 -1.45
N ASP A 9 45.21 -4.62 -0.21
CA ASP A 9 44.10 -5.27 0.50
C ASP A 9 42.91 -4.33 0.76
N LEU A 10 43.18 -3.05 0.97
CA LEU A 10 42.13 -2.05 1.20
C LEU A 10 41.46 -1.69 -0.13
N THR A 11 42.25 -1.55 -1.20
CA THR A 11 41.71 -1.34 -2.55
C THR A 11 40.80 -2.49 -2.98
N LEU A 12 41.22 -3.74 -2.74
CA LEU A 12 40.41 -4.92 -3.05
C LEU A 12 39.12 -4.99 -2.20
N ARG A 13 39.19 -4.62 -0.93
CA ARG A 13 37.99 -4.55 -0.06
C ARG A 13 37.00 -3.50 -0.56
N ILE A 14 37.48 -2.27 -0.83
CA ILE A 14 36.63 -1.20 -1.37
C ILE A 14 35.94 -1.65 -2.66
N ALA A 15 36.69 -2.28 -3.58
CA ALA A 15 36.11 -2.78 -4.82
C ALA A 15 35.05 -3.86 -4.58
N ARG A 16 35.29 -4.78 -3.65
CA ARG A 16 34.32 -5.84 -3.31
C ARG A 16 33.08 -5.28 -2.64
N ASP A 17 33.25 -4.42 -1.65
CA ASP A 17 32.17 -3.80 -0.89
C ASP A 17 31.31 -2.96 -1.85
N PHE A 18 31.93 -2.18 -2.73
CA PHE A 18 31.22 -1.45 -3.78
C PHE A 18 30.41 -2.38 -4.69
N CYS A 19 30.99 -3.49 -5.17
CA CYS A 19 30.27 -4.45 -5.99
C CYS A 19 29.10 -5.12 -5.23
N GLN A 20 29.22 -5.33 -3.92
CA GLN A 20 28.16 -5.90 -3.09
C GLN A 20 27.04 -4.89 -2.85
N ASP A 21 27.37 -3.64 -2.53
CA ASP A 21 26.41 -2.55 -2.31
C ASP A 21 25.69 -2.16 -3.61
N MET A 22 26.37 -2.30 -4.75
CA MET A 22 25.81 -2.12 -6.09
C MET A 22 25.25 -3.42 -6.68
N SER A 23 25.00 -4.44 -5.86
CA SER A 23 24.29 -5.63 -6.34
C SER A 23 22.80 -5.30 -6.51
N PRO A 24 22.12 -5.86 -7.53
CA PRO A 24 20.71 -5.55 -7.80
C PRO A 24 19.80 -5.72 -6.60
N ALA A 25 20.01 -6.76 -5.78
CA ALA A 25 19.19 -7.02 -4.61
C ALA A 25 19.22 -5.91 -3.53
N VAL A 26 20.19 -5.01 -3.56
CA VAL A 26 20.33 -3.90 -2.60
C VAL A 26 19.48 -2.70 -2.99
N PHE A 27 19.24 -2.46 -4.29
CA PHE A 27 18.50 -1.28 -4.77
C PHE A 27 17.26 -1.60 -5.60
N GLU A 28 17.14 -2.81 -6.16
CA GLU A 28 15.88 -3.26 -6.75
C GLU A 28 14.84 -3.41 -5.63
N GLU A 29 13.66 -2.88 -5.90
CA GLU A 29 12.55 -2.88 -4.95
C GLU A 29 11.41 -3.74 -5.50
N ALA A 30 10.70 -4.37 -4.58
CA ALA A 30 9.43 -5.03 -4.87
C ALA A 30 8.42 -4.70 -3.77
N GLY A 31 7.14 -4.91 -4.07
CA GLY A 31 6.07 -4.67 -3.11
C GLY A 31 6.04 -5.71 -1.98
N CYS A 32 5.68 -5.25 -0.79
CA CYS A 32 5.29 -6.12 0.31
C CYS A 32 3.83 -6.58 0.12
N ALA A 33 3.59 -7.90 0.15
CA ALA A 33 2.24 -8.46 -0.01
C ALA A 33 1.25 -8.06 1.10
N VAL A 34 1.74 -7.61 2.25
CA VAL A 34 0.90 -7.29 3.43
C VAL A 34 0.57 -5.80 3.51
N CYS A 35 1.48 -4.90 3.14
CA CYS A 35 1.28 -3.44 3.25
C CYS A 35 1.40 -2.68 1.92
N GLY A 36 1.73 -3.35 0.81
CA GLY A 36 1.90 -2.75 -0.51
C GLY A 36 3.15 -1.87 -0.68
N GLN A 37 3.92 -1.62 0.39
CA GLN A 37 5.07 -0.72 0.33
C GLN A 37 6.21 -1.32 -0.51
N LEU A 38 6.80 -0.50 -1.40
CA LEU A 38 8.05 -0.82 -2.08
C LEU A 38 9.19 -0.95 -1.07
N THR A 39 9.88 -2.08 -1.12
CA THR A 39 10.95 -2.44 -0.20
C THR A 39 12.09 -3.08 -0.99
N PRO A 40 13.36 -2.79 -0.69
CA PRO A 40 14.49 -3.47 -1.31
C PRO A 40 14.39 -4.99 -1.20
N LEU A 41 14.75 -5.72 -2.26
CA LEU A 41 14.70 -7.19 -2.28
C LEU A 41 15.45 -7.81 -1.11
N SER A 42 16.60 -7.25 -0.73
CA SER A 42 17.39 -7.64 0.45
C SER A 42 16.63 -7.58 1.79
N LYS A 43 15.55 -6.79 1.87
CA LYS A 43 14.69 -6.62 3.05
C LYS A 43 13.33 -7.31 2.92
N LEU A 44 13.12 -8.07 1.85
CA LEU A 44 11.93 -8.88 1.66
C LEU A 44 12.20 -10.34 2.01
N SER A 45 11.25 -10.98 2.69
CA SER A 45 11.25 -12.42 2.96
C SER A 45 10.10 -13.09 2.19
N PRO A 46 10.26 -14.35 1.73
CA PRO A 46 9.18 -15.05 1.02
C PRO A 46 7.90 -15.16 1.86
N LYS A 47 6.76 -14.77 1.29
CA LYS A 47 5.47 -14.77 2.00
C LYS A 47 5.01 -16.16 2.41
N CYS A 48 5.34 -17.19 1.62
CA CYS A 48 5.00 -18.58 1.89
C CYS A 48 5.47 -19.07 3.28
N SER A 49 6.54 -18.46 3.81
CA SER A 49 7.07 -18.80 5.14
C SER A 49 6.12 -18.50 6.30
N LEU A 50 5.13 -17.62 6.10
CA LEU A 50 4.18 -17.20 7.12
C LEU A 50 2.73 -17.56 6.79
N HIS A 51 2.48 -18.39 5.76
CA HIS A 51 1.12 -18.70 5.28
C HIS A 51 0.16 -19.14 6.39
N ARG A 52 0.64 -19.94 7.35
CA ARG A 52 -0.17 -20.44 8.48
C ARG A 52 -0.53 -19.36 9.51
N MET A 53 0.08 -18.19 9.43
CA MET A 53 -0.09 -17.08 10.38
C MET A 53 -0.94 -15.95 9.80
N PHE A 54 -1.45 -16.08 8.56
CA PHE A 54 -2.22 -15.03 7.90
C PHE A 54 -3.63 -14.83 8.44
N HIS A 55 -4.10 -15.67 9.37
CA HIS A 55 -5.38 -15.45 10.06
C HIS A 55 -5.48 -14.07 10.73
N VAL A 56 -4.34 -13.46 11.11
CA VAL A 56 -4.30 -12.09 11.67
C VAL A 56 -4.66 -10.99 10.64
N LEU A 57 -4.70 -11.34 9.36
CA LEU A 57 -5.01 -10.46 8.22
C LEU A 57 -6.42 -10.71 7.68
N GLU A 58 -7.16 -11.67 8.25
CA GLU A 58 -8.57 -11.90 7.95
C GLU A 58 -9.40 -10.80 8.61
N GLN A 59 -10.35 -10.24 7.86
CA GLN A 59 -11.24 -9.15 8.30
C GLN A 59 -12.68 -9.43 7.88
N ASP A 60 -13.10 -10.69 8.02
CA ASP A 60 -14.44 -11.14 7.69
C ASP A 60 -15.48 -10.39 8.54
N GLY A 61 -16.47 -9.79 7.89
CA GLY A 61 -17.55 -8.99 8.49
C GLY A 61 -17.21 -7.53 8.74
N ALA A 62 -15.99 -7.08 8.42
CA ALA A 62 -15.57 -5.68 8.63
C ALA A 62 -15.91 -4.76 7.45
N ASN A 63 -16.50 -5.29 6.36
CA ASN A 63 -16.83 -4.60 5.11
C ASN A 63 -15.65 -3.89 4.45
N ILE A 64 -14.44 -4.44 4.62
CA ILE A 64 -13.20 -3.87 4.09
C ILE A 64 -12.99 -4.30 2.63
N THR A 65 -13.21 -5.58 2.32
CA THR A 65 -13.17 -6.10 0.96
C THR A 65 -14.57 -6.16 0.37
N ARG A 66 -14.69 -5.99 -0.94
CA ARG A 66 -15.97 -6.13 -1.66
C ARG A 66 -15.73 -6.87 -2.97
N ALA A 67 -16.54 -7.89 -3.22
CA ALA A 67 -16.56 -8.55 -4.51
C ALA A 67 -17.17 -7.63 -5.57
N GLU A 68 -16.66 -7.74 -6.80
CA GLU A 68 -17.23 -7.04 -7.95
C GLU A 68 -18.68 -7.51 -8.20
N ARG A 69 -19.54 -6.56 -8.58
CA ARG A 69 -20.94 -6.82 -8.93
C ARG A 69 -21.09 -6.71 -10.44
N PHE A 70 -21.73 -7.69 -11.05
CA PHE A 70 -22.01 -7.71 -12.49
C PHE A 70 -23.47 -7.35 -12.81
N SER A 71 -24.32 -7.32 -11.79
CA SER A 71 -25.73 -6.94 -11.87
C SER A 71 -26.16 -6.08 -10.68
N GLU A 72 -27.20 -5.27 -10.90
CA GLU A 72 -27.87 -4.50 -9.85
C GLU A 72 -28.57 -5.39 -8.81
N PHE A 73 -28.90 -6.63 -9.17
CA PHE A 73 -29.49 -7.62 -8.26
C PHE A 73 -28.46 -8.35 -7.41
N ASP A 74 -27.16 -8.23 -7.75
CA ASP A 74 -26.11 -8.86 -6.96
C ASP A 74 -26.04 -8.21 -5.59
N THR A 75 -26.11 -9.04 -4.54
CA THR A 75 -25.91 -8.58 -3.17
C THR A 75 -24.48 -8.14 -2.97
N VAL A 76 -24.26 -7.14 -2.10
CA VAL A 76 -22.91 -6.78 -1.66
C VAL A 76 -22.34 -7.93 -0.84
N GLN A 77 -21.19 -8.45 -1.26
CA GLN A 77 -20.49 -9.54 -0.58
C GLN A 77 -19.03 -9.16 -0.36
N GLU A 78 -18.47 -9.59 0.77
CA GLU A 78 -17.06 -9.46 1.08
C GLU A 78 -16.25 -10.58 0.42
N VAL A 79 -14.98 -10.31 0.14
CA VAL A 79 -14.05 -11.34 -0.33
C VAL A 79 -13.44 -12.02 0.91
N PRO A 80 -13.68 -13.32 1.13
CA PRO A 80 -13.27 -14.00 2.35
C PRO A 80 -11.76 -14.24 2.40
N GLY A 81 -11.22 -14.33 3.63
CA GLY A 81 -9.85 -14.73 3.89
C GLY A 81 -8.87 -13.55 4.05
N PRO A 82 -7.56 -13.83 4.12
CA PRO A 82 -6.57 -12.81 4.43
C PRO A 82 -6.38 -11.83 3.28
N VAL A 83 -6.43 -10.54 3.58
CA VAL A 83 -6.27 -9.48 2.59
C VAL A 83 -4.79 -9.26 2.29
N LEU A 84 -4.35 -9.74 1.12
CA LEU A 84 -2.95 -9.72 0.66
C LEU A 84 -2.87 -9.38 -0.83
N ASP A 85 -1.87 -8.60 -1.22
CA ASP A 85 -1.56 -8.40 -2.63
C ASP A 85 -1.06 -9.72 -3.25
N ALA A 86 -1.84 -10.24 -4.19
CA ALA A 86 -1.57 -11.49 -4.89
C ALA A 86 -0.35 -11.39 -5.81
N SER A 87 -0.09 -10.21 -6.38
CA SER A 87 1.03 -9.93 -7.29
C SER A 87 2.38 -9.94 -6.57
N CYS A 88 2.38 -9.65 -5.27
CA CYS A 88 3.58 -9.59 -4.45
C CYS A 88 3.92 -10.96 -3.84
N SER A 89 5.19 -11.36 -3.91
CA SER A 89 5.71 -12.63 -3.34
C SER A 89 6.45 -12.45 -2.01
N GLY A 90 6.84 -11.21 -1.69
CA GLY A 90 7.63 -10.85 -0.51
C GLY A 90 6.82 -10.23 0.63
N ILE A 91 7.37 -10.29 1.84
CA ILE A 91 6.89 -9.57 3.03
C ILE A 91 8.07 -8.78 3.61
N CYS A 92 7.85 -7.49 3.90
CA CYS A 92 8.86 -6.65 4.53
C CYS A 92 9.12 -7.07 5.98
N VAL A 93 10.27 -6.67 6.51
CA VAL A 93 10.71 -7.02 7.88
C VAL A 93 9.68 -6.64 8.94
N ASP A 94 9.05 -5.47 8.82
CA ASP A 94 8.10 -4.96 9.80
C ASP A 94 6.79 -5.77 9.81
N CYS A 95 6.20 -6.00 8.63
CA CYS A 95 5.00 -6.82 8.52
C CYS A 95 5.26 -8.26 8.99
N ARG A 96 6.43 -8.82 8.63
CA ARG A 96 6.84 -10.16 9.08
C ARG A 96 6.94 -10.25 10.59
N LYS A 97 7.45 -9.21 11.25
CA LYS A 97 7.55 -9.15 12.72
C LYS A 97 6.17 -9.15 13.37
N SER A 98 5.26 -8.28 12.92
CA SER A 98 3.89 -8.21 13.46
C SER A 98 3.13 -9.52 13.23
N VAL A 99 3.14 -10.06 12.01
CA VAL A 99 2.45 -11.34 11.71
C VAL A 99 3.00 -12.48 12.57
N ARG A 100 4.31 -12.51 12.83
CA ARG A 100 4.92 -13.51 13.72
C ARG A 100 4.46 -13.39 15.17
N ASN A 101 4.16 -12.19 15.62
CA ASN A 101 3.65 -11.93 16.96
C ASN A 101 2.14 -12.21 17.09
N GLY A 102 1.46 -12.58 16.01
CA GLY A 102 0.00 -12.72 16.01
C GLY A 102 -0.73 -11.38 15.90
N GLU A 103 -0.05 -10.33 15.44
CA GLU A 103 -0.59 -8.97 15.35
C GLU A 103 -0.81 -8.54 13.90
N CYS A 104 -1.92 -7.85 13.64
CA CYS A 104 -2.16 -7.18 12.37
C CYS A 104 -1.21 -5.96 12.23
N PRO A 105 -0.36 -5.88 11.19
CA PRO A 105 0.47 -4.70 10.98
C PRO A 105 -0.36 -3.44 10.78
N LYS A 106 0.09 -2.31 11.33
CA LYS A 106 -0.65 -1.03 11.30
C LYS A 106 -1.06 -0.58 9.90
N TYR A 107 -0.17 -0.73 8.92
CA TYR A 107 -0.38 -0.31 7.54
C TYR A 107 -0.69 -1.50 6.61
N ALA A 108 -1.25 -2.58 7.17
CA ALA A 108 -1.66 -3.72 6.36
C ALA A 108 -2.82 -3.34 5.44
N LEU A 109 -2.84 -3.94 4.24
CA LEU A 109 -3.89 -3.77 3.23
C LEU A 109 -5.28 -4.09 3.82
N CYS A 110 -5.36 -5.07 4.74
CA CYS A 110 -6.56 -5.43 5.47
C CYS A 110 -7.12 -4.32 6.36
N ASN A 111 -6.41 -3.21 6.65
CA ASN A 111 -6.92 -2.11 7.46
C ASN A 111 -7.61 -1.00 6.62
N GLY A 112 -8.16 -1.36 5.45
CA GLY A 112 -8.79 -0.40 4.53
C GLY A 112 -7.81 0.41 3.68
N PHE A 113 -6.54 0.00 3.62
CA PHE A 113 -5.52 0.63 2.78
C PHE A 113 -5.46 0.06 1.36
N TRP A 114 -6.31 -0.91 1.03
CA TRP A 114 -6.39 -1.51 -0.29
C TRP A 114 -7.83 -1.71 -0.74
N LEU A 115 -8.12 -1.20 -1.93
CA LEU A 115 -9.42 -1.32 -2.58
C LEU A 115 -9.45 -2.48 -3.59
N GLY A 116 -8.34 -3.22 -3.75
CA GLY A 116 -8.14 -4.19 -4.82
C GLY A 116 -7.44 -3.59 -6.04
N ASP A 117 -7.20 -4.44 -7.03
CA ASP A 117 -6.70 -4.00 -8.34
C ASP A 117 -7.76 -3.17 -9.05
N VAL A 118 -7.32 -2.16 -9.80
CA VAL A 118 -8.22 -1.40 -10.68
C VAL A 118 -8.74 -2.37 -11.76
N PRO A 119 -10.06 -2.60 -11.86
CA PRO A 119 -10.64 -3.44 -12.90
C PRO A 119 -10.27 -2.95 -14.30
N ASP A 120 -10.13 -3.87 -15.26
CA ASP A 120 -9.75 -3.51 -16.63
C ASP A 120 -10.74 -2.54 -17.29
N ILE A 121 -12.02 -2.65 -16.93
CA ILE A 121 -13.10 -1.76 -17.41
C ILE A 121 -12.88 -0.32 -16.96
N LEU A 122 -12.16 -0.10 -15.85
CA LEU A 122 -11.81 1.22 -15.33
C LEU A 122 -10.43 1.73 -15.80
N LYS A 123 -9.70 0.95 -16.61
CA LYS A 123 -8.42 1.36 -17.19
C LYS A 123 -8.65 2.11 -18.50
N GLY A 124 -7.91 3.21 -18.71
CA GLY A 124 -7.92 3.94 -19.99
C GLY A 124 -9.17 4.78 -20.25
N LEU A 125 -9.98 5.07 -19.22
CA LEU A 125 -11.15 5.93 -19.33
C LEU A 125 -10.78 7.32 -19.86
N SER A 126 -11.63 7.85 -20.75
CA SER A 126 -11.55 9.25 -21.18
C SER A 126 -11.78 10.20 -19.99
N PHE A 127 -11.36 11.45 -20.14
CA PHE A 127 -11.56 12.46 -19.09
C PHE A 127 -13.04 12.62 -18.70
N ALA A 128 -13.96 12.52 -19.67
CA ALA A 128 -15.40 12.59 -19.41
C ALA A 128 -15.91 11.38 -18.60
N GLU A 129 -15.44 10.17 -18.90
CA GLU A 129 -15.81 8.95 -18.17
C GLU A 129 -15.21 8.94 -16.75
N GLN A 130 -13.98 9.39 -16.58
CA GLN A 130 -13.36 9.58 -15.25
C GLN A 130 -14.19 10.56 -14.40
N LEU A 131 -14.71 11.64 -15.01
CA LEU A 131 -15.62 12.56 -14.33
C LEU A 131 -16.93 11.88 -13.94
N ILE A 132 -17.46 10.95 -14.74
CA ILE A 132 -18.69 10.21 -14.41
C ILE A 132 -18.46 9.20 -13.29
N VAL A 133 -17.36 8.46 -13.32
CA VAL A 133 -17.01 7.51 -12.24
C VAL A 133 -16.75 8.26 -10.93
N SER A 134 -16.05 9.39 -10.99
CA SER A 134 -15.82 10.22 -9.80
C SER A 134 -17.09 10.90 -9.27
N ARG A 135 -18.09 11.20 -10.12
CA ARG A 135 -19.41 11.71 -9.70
C ARG A 135 -20.17 10.78 -8.75
N VAL A 136 -19.91 9.48 -8.80
CA VAL A 136 -20.59 8.47 -7.96
C VAL A 136 -19.83 8.22 -6.63
N GLN A 137 -18.64 8.80 -6.46
CA GLN A 137 -17.91 8.73 -5.19
C GLN A 137 -18.29 9.92 -4.29
N HIS A 138 -18.75 9.61 -3.06
CA HIS A 138 -18.88 10.63 -2.03
C HIS A 138 -17.49 11.14 -1.63
N PHE A 139 -17.17 12.39 -2.00
CA PHE A 139 -15.98 13.06 -1.50
C PHE A 139 -16.25 13.57 -0.07
N ASN A 140 -15.74 12.87 0.92
CA ASN A 140 -15.70 13.39 2.28
C ASN A 140 -14.50 14.36 2.39
N CYS A 141 -14.77 15.65 2.58
CA CYS A 141 -13.74 16.63 2.88
C CYS A 141 -13.42 16.58 4.38
N PHE A 142 -12.23 16.10 4.73
CA PHE A 142 -11.77 16.06 6.12
C PHE A 142 -10.80 17.21 6.38
N VAL A 143 -11.14 18.08 7.34
CA VAL A 143 -10.25 19.14 7.83
C VAL A 143 -9.63 18.68 9.14
N CYS A 144 -8.36 18.27 9.09
CA CYS A 144 -7.58 17.96 10.29
C CYS A 144 -6.91 19.23 10.83
N VAL A 145 -7.29 19.65 12.03
CA VAL A 145 -6.62 20.75 12.75
C VAL A 145 -5.55 20.15 13.66
N GLY A 146 -4.28 20.42 13.35
CA GLY A 146 -3.17 20.04 14.22
C GLY A 146 -3.19 20.88 15.51
N SER A 147 -3.02 20.25 16.67
CA SER A 147 -3.02 20.98 17.94
C SER A 147 -1.77 21.86 18.06
N SER A 148 -1.93 23.18 17.97
CA SER A 148 -1.07 24.12 18.68
C SER A 148 -1.88 24.76 19.81
N SER A 149 -1.21 25.22 20.87
CA SER A 149 -1.84 25.67 22.12
C SER A 149 -2.65 26.98 22.00
N THR A 150 -2.99 27.42 20.79
CA THR A 150 -3.76 28.63 20.52
C THR A 150 -4.95 28.33 19.61
N LYS A 151 -6.08 28.94 19.94
CA LYS A 151 -7.35 28.80 19.23
C LYS A 151 -7.17 29.20 17.75
N MET A 152 -7.27 28.24 16.84
CA MET A 152 -7.24 28.50 15.40
C MET A 152 -8.64 28.86 14.91
N ILE A 153 -8.76 30.01 14.23
CA ILE A 153 -9.95 30.41 13.47
C ILE A 153 -9.52 30.41 12.01
N ALA A 154 -10.15 29.58 11.19
CA ALA A 154 -9.89 29.49 9.76
C ALA A 154 -11.20 29.53 8.97
N HIS A 155 -11.16 30.06 7.76
CA HIS A 155 -12.27 30.05 6.83
C HIS A 155 -12.05 28.93 5.81
N ALA A 156 -12.96 27.96 5.79
CA ALA A 156 -13.00 26.96 4.74
C ALA A 156 -13.92 27.46 3.62
N VAL A 157 -13.39 27.52 2.40
CA VAL A 157 -14.19 27.78 1.20
C VAL A 157 -14.24 26.49 0.41
N ALA A 158 -15.40 25.83 0.42
CA ALA A 158 -15.67 24.67 -0.40
C ALA A 158 -16.56 25.12 -1.57
N PHE A 159 -16.18 24.74 -2.78
CA PHE A 159 -17.01 24.95 -3.96
C PHE A 159 -17.85 23.69 -4.18
N GLU A 160 -19.14 23.89 -4.44
CA GLU A 160 -20.00 22.81 -4.88
C GLU A 160 -19.49 22.32 -6.23
N SER A 161 -19.17 21.03 -6.33
CA SER A 161 -18.91 20.43 -7.62
C SER A 161 -20.24 20.41 -8.38
N PRO A 162 -20.34 20.95 -9.61
CA PRO A 162 -21.58 20.98 -10.38
C PRO A 162 -21.90 19.58 -10.91
N THR A 163 -22.25 18.69 -9.99
CA THR A 163 -22.51 17.27 -10.28
C THR A 163 -23.97 16.97 -9.95
N PRO A 164 -24.80 16.66 -10.97
CA PRO A 164 -26.19 16.29 -10.75
C PRO A 164 -26.26 14.99 -9.93
N LYS A 165 -27.21 14.91 -9.00
CA LYS A 165 -27.50 13.65 -8.28
C LYS A 165 -27.93 12.60 -9.31
N VAL A 166 -27.18 11.50 -9.37
CA VAL A 166 -27.43 10.40 -10.33
C VAL A 166 -28.45 9.40 -9.78
N TYR A 167 -28.71 9.42 -8.47
CA TYR A 167 -29.68 8.55 -7.79
C TYR A 167 -30.66 9.39 -6.97
N ASP A 168 -31.93 8.98 -6.93
CA ASP A 168 -32.99 9.52 -6.09
C ASP A 168 -32.81 9.15 -4.61
#